data_AF-A0A3C0VDT0-F1
#
_entry.id   AF-A0A3C0VDT0-F1
#
_cell.length_a   1.000
_cell.length_b   1.000
_cell.length_c   1.000
_cell.angle_alpha   90.00
_cell.angle_beta   90.00
_cell.angle_gamma   90.00
#
_symmetry.space_group_name_H-M   'P 1'
#
loop_
_entity.id
_entity.type
_entity.pdbx_description
1 polymer ?
#
loop_
_entity_poly.entity_id
_entity_poly.type
_entity_poly.pdbx_seq_one_letter_code
_entity_poly.pdbx_strand_id
1 'polypeptide(L)'
;MICENRLRSMVQWALLYADDHAGWFPVAEGENPAAHESLQLLVDAFGDECDPEIFVCPASGDVPAVRGVDGKLRLAAGNVSYAWRAKPLRVTETGGGTVVIACDKTLHPQELGGAGVHVAYSGGRVKFLTADELGEGGLDGFLARHELTR
;
A
#
# COMPACT_ATOMS: atom_id res chain seq x y z
N MET A 1 -8.03 -13.25 1.75
CA MET A 1 -8.22 -12.72 3.13
C MET A 1 -6.93 -12.29 3.84
N ILE A 2 -5.81 -13.06 3.81
CA ILE A 2 -4.57 -12.61 4.51
C ILE A 2 -4.01 -11.31 3.90
N CYS A 3 -3.99 -11.20 2.57
CA CYS A 3 -3.53 -9.98 1.89
C CYS A 3 -4.42 -8.76 2.22
N GLU A 4 -5.74 -8.94 2.27
CA GLU A 4 -6.67 -7.89 2.73
C GLU A 4 -6.30 -7.37 4.11
N ASN A 5 -6.11 -8.27 5.07
CA ASN A 5 -5.82 -7.91 6.45
C ASN A 5 -4.46 -7.21 6.58
N ARG A 6 -3.44 -7.68 5.86
CA ARG A 6 -2.11 -7.05 5.86
C ARG A 6 -2.14 -5.67 5.22
N LEU A 7 -2.82 -5.52 4.08
CA LEU A 7 -3.03 -4.22 3.44
C LEU A 7 -3.80 -3.26 4.36
N ARG A 8 -4.85 -3.76 5.04
CA ARG A 8 -5.63 -2.99 6.00
C ARG A 8 -4.76 -2.52 7.16
N SER A 9 -3.95 -3.40 7.75
CA SER A 9 -3.02 -3.03 8.82
C SER A 9 -2.04 -1.96 8.35
N MET A 10 -1.38 -2.14 7.20
CA MET A 10 -0.46 -1.16 6.63
C MET A 10 -1.12 0.22 6.45
N VAL A 11 -2.38 0.25 6.01
CA VAL A 11 -3.14 1.50 5.87
C VAL A 11 -3.47 2.14 7.20
N GLN A 12 -3.74 1.37 8.26
CA GLN A 12 -3.92 1.92 9.60
C GLN A 12 -2.64 2.60 10.12
N TRP A 13 -1.48 1.99 9.88
CA TRP A 13 -0.18 2.63 10.18
C TRP A 13 0.00 3.93 9.39
N ALA A 14 -0.40 3.96 8.11
CA ALA A 14 -0.32 5.16 7.29
C ALA A 14 -1.26 6.28 7.78
N LEU A 15 -2.44 5.93 8.30
CA LEU A 15 -3.35 6.88 8.92
C LEU A 15 -2.78 7.44 10.22
N LEU A 16 -2.19 6.59 11.05
CA LEU A 16 -1.51 7.03 12.28
C LEU A 16 -0.35 7.97 11.96
N TYR A 17 0.47 7.62 10.96
CA TYR A 17 1.53 8.49 10.46
C TYR A 17 0.96 9.84 10.02
N ALA A 18 -0.13 9.83 9.25
CA ALA A 18 -0.73 11.07 8.78
C ALA A 18 -1.25 11.95 9.93
N ASP A 19 -1.81 11.36 10.99
CA ASP A 19 -2.23 12.09 12.19
C ASP A 19 -1.06 12.84 12.83
N ASP A 20 0.09 12.17 12.98
CA ASP A 20 1.32 12.76 13.50
C ASP A 20 1.98 13.77 12.53
N HIS A 21 1.62 13.75 11.25
CA HIS A 21 2.25 14.54 10.18
C HIS A 21 1.26 15.51 9.50
N ALA A 22 0.43 16.19 10.30
CA ALA A 22 -0.49 17.26 9.86
C ALA A 22 -1.48 16.84 8.75
N GLY A 23 -1.85 15.56 8.75
CA GLY A 23 -2.77 14.90 7.84
C GLY A 23 -2.12 14.36 6.56
N TRP A 24 -0.80 14.36 6.43
CA TRP A 24 -0.11 13.91 5.20
C TRP A 24 0.24 12.43 5.22
N PHE A 25 -0.16 11.70 4.16
CA PHE A 25 0.29 10.34 3.95
C PHE A 25 1.80 10.27 3.67
N PRO A 26 2.46 9.16 4.02
CA PRO A 26 3.86 8.94 3.72
C PRO A 26 4.07 8.85 2.21
N VAL A 27 4.74 9.85 1.63
CA VAL A 27 5.16 9.85 0.23
C VAL A 27 6.60 10.34 0.21
N ALA A 28 7.51 9.52 -0.32
CA ALA A 28 8.92 9.90 -0.42
C ALA A 28 9.13 11.07 -1.39
N GLU A 29 10.28 11.73 -1.26
CA GLU A 29 10.63 12.83 -2.17
C GLU A 29 10.85 12.33 -3.61
N GLY A 30 10.58 13.21 -4.58
CA GLY A 30 10.73 12.93 -6.00
C GLY A 30 9.42 13.03 -6.77
N GLU A 31 9.49 12.91 -8.09
CA GLU A 31 8.30 13.06 -8.95
C GLU A 31 7.38 11.84 -8.85
N ASN A 32 7.92 10.62 -8.88
CA ASN A 32 7.15 9.38 -8.77
C ASN A 32 7.96 8.35 -7.97
N PRO A 33 8.08 8.51 -6.64
CA PRO A 33 8.82 7.56 -5.80
C PRO A 33 8.22 6.16 -5.92
N ALA A 34 9.06 5.14 -5.81
CA ALA A 34 8.61 3.76 -5.75
C ALA A 34 7.86 3.48 -4.43
N ALA A 35 7.04 2.43 -4.42
CA ALA A 35 6.20 2.14 -3.25
C ALA A 35 7.04 1.88 -1.99
N HIS A 36 8.12 1.11 -2.13
CA HIS A 36 9.01 0.77 -1.02
C HIS A 36 9.72 1.99 -0.41
N GLU A 37 10.02 3.02 -1.21
CA GLU A 37 10.64 4.26 -0.70
C GLU A 37 9.65 5.05 0.16
N SER A 38 8.40 5.16 -0.28
CA SER A 38 7.35 5.84 0.49
C SER A 38 6.96 5.07 1.75
N LEU A 39 6.85 3.74 1.64
CA LEU A 39 6.53 2.87 2.79
C LEU A 39 7.69 2.76 3.77
N GLN A 40 8.94 3.00 3.35
CA GLN A 40 10.08 3.10 4.27
C GLN A 40 9.86 4.21 5.30
N LEU A 41 9.15 5.29 4.96
CA LEU A 41 8.83 6.36 5.93
C LEU A 41 7.97 5.85 7.10
N LEU A 42 7.08 4.88 6.85
CA LEU A 42 6.34 4.21 7.93
C LEU A 42 7.26 3.35 8.78
N VAL A 43 8.13 2.58 8.14
CA VAL A 43 9.11 1.76 8.85
C VAL A 43 10.04 2.62 9.71
N ASP A 44 10.46 3.78 9.20
CA ASP A 44 11.33 4.70 9.93
C ASP A 44 10.59 5.39 11.09
N ALA A 45 9.30 5.67 10.93
CA ALA A 45 8.48 6.29 11.98
C ALA A 45 8.16 5.33 13.13
N PHE A 46 7.89 4.06 12.83
CA PHE A 46 7.40 3.07 13.80
C PHE A 46 8.45 2.03 14.21
N GLY A 47 9.57 1.96 13.49
CA GLY A 47 10.76 1.21 13.85
C GLY A 47 10.51 -0.27 14.16
N ASP A 48 10.75 -0.64 15.42
CA ASP A 48 10.69 -2.03 15.89
C ASP A 48 9.27 -2.59 16.01
N GLU A 49 8.26 -1.72 16.08
CA GLU A 49 6.85 -2.13 16.12
C GLU A 49 6.34 -2.58 14.75
N CYS A 50 7.07 -2.23 13.68
CA CYS A 50 6.69 -2.60 12.33
C CYS A 50 7.05 -4.07 12.04
N ASP A 51 6.04 -4.92 11.96
CA ASP A 51 6.17 -6.31 11.52
C ASP A 51 6.42 -6.35 9.99
N PRO A 52 7.56 -6.91 9.52
CA PRO A 52 7.88 -6.98 8.09
C PRO A 52 6.82 -7.71 7.24
N GLU A 53 6.07 -8.63 7.85
CA GLU A 53 5.04 -9.40 7.16
C GLU A 53 3.90 -8.52 6.64
N ILE A 54 3.65 -7.34 7.24
CA ILE A 54 2.53 -6.48 6.82
C ILE A 54 2.71 -5.93 5.41
N PHE A 55 3.95 -5.83 4.92
CA PHE A 55 4.28 -5.32 3.59
C PHE A 55 4.16 -6.38 2.49
N VAL A 56 3.95 -7.64 2.86
CA VAL A 56 3.93 -8.75 1.90
C VAL A 56 2.56 -9.39 1.85
N CYS A 57 2.03 -9.55 0.66
CA CYS A 57 0.86 -10.38 0.41
C CYS A 57 1.35 -11.80 0.11
N PRO A 58 0.91 -12.85 0.84
CA PRO A 58 1.37 -14.23 0.61
C PRO A 58 1.08 -14.80 -0.79
N ALA A 59 0.15 -14.20 -1.53
CA ALA A 59 -0.13 -14.59 -2.91
C ALA A 59 0.82 -13.93 -3.93
N SER A 60 1.69 -13.02 -3.48
CA SER A 60 2.76 -12.44 -4.29
C SER A 60 4.01 -13.34 -4.29
N GLY A 61 5.01 -12.98 -5.11
CA GLY A 61 6.34 -13.56 -5.05
C GLY A 61 7.33 -12.78 -4.16
N ASP A 62 6.87 -11.71 -3.50
CA ASP A 62 7.70 -10.89 -2.62
C ASP A 62 7.94 -11.60 -1.28
N VAL A 63 9.03 -11.23 -0.60
CA VAL A 63 9.44 -11.84 0.67
C VAL A 63 9.60 -10.78 1.75
N PRO A 64 9.23 -11.05 3.02
CA PRO A 64 9.38 -10.06 4.08
C PRO A 64 10.82 -9.56 4.18
N ALA A 65 10.98 -8.25 4.39
CA ALA A 65 12.30 -7.67 4.60
C ALA A 65 12.94 -8.22 5.88
N VAL A 66 14.26 -8.40 5.85
CA VAL A 66 15.04 -8.85 7.00
C VAL A 66 15.72 -7.64 7.64
N ARG A 67 15.71 -7.59 8.97
CA ARG A 67 16.40 -6.54 9.72
C ARG A 67 17.92 -6.64 9.50
N GLY A 68 18.55 -5.50 9.25
CA GLY A 68 19.99 -5.40 9.09
C GLY A 68 20.74 -5.65 10.40
N VAL A 69 22.07 -5.65 10.32
CA VAL A 69 22.96 -5.76 11.50
C VAL A 69 22.75 -4.60 12.47
N ASP A 70 22.28 -3.45 11.97
CA ASP A 70 21.91 -2.28 12.76
C ASP A 70 20.51 -2.39 13.42
N GLY A 71 19.86 -3.55 13.31
CA GLY A 71 18.51 -3.80 13.83
C GLY A 71 17.38 -3.17 13.01
N LYS A 72 17.71 -2.35 12.00
CA LYS A 72 16.72 -1.60 11.22
C LYS A 72 16.13 -2.43 10.11
N LEU A 73 14.83 -2.30 9.92
CA LEU A 73 14.14 -2.86 8.77
C LEU A 73 14.30 -1.91 7.58
N ARG A 74 14.71 -2.45 6.42
CA ARG A 74 14.84 -1.68 5.18
C ARG A 74 14.08 -2.39 4.07
N LEU A 75 13.12 -1.67 3.48
CA LEU A 75 12.32 -2.18 2.38
C LEU A 75 13.06 -2.00 1.06
N ALA A 76 12.97 -3.02 0.22
CA ALA A 76 13.32 -2.94 -1.20
C ALA A 76 12.12 -3.37 -2.05
N ALA A 77 12.23 -3.19 -3.37
CA ALA A 77 11.15 -3.50 -4.31
C ALA A 77 10.58 -4.93 -4.17
N GLY A 78 11.42 -5.92 -3.83
CA GLY A 78 11.02 -7.33 -3.62
C GLY A 78 10.50 -7.65 -2.21
N ASN A 79 10.30 -6.64 -1.36
CA ASN A 79 9.79 -6.79 0.01
C ASN A 79 8.43 -6.13 0.24
N VAL A 80 7.84 -5.59 -0.82
CA VAL A 80 6.59 -4.85 -0.76
C VAL A 80 5.69 -5.42 -1.83
N SER A 81 4.52 -5.93 -1.48
CA SER A 81 3.56 -6.51 -2.43
C SER A 81 2.45 -5.55 -2.86
N TYR A 82 2.50 -4.33 -2.36
CA TYR A 82 1.47 -3.33 -2.60
C TYR A 82 2.02 -2.20 -3.46
N ALA A 83 1.20 -1.74 -4.39
CA ALA A 83 1.41 -0.45 -5.01
C ALA A 83 1.00 0.63 -4.01
N TRP A 84 1.71 1.75 -4.01
CA TRP A 84 1.45 2.87 -3.12
C TRP A 84 1.31 4.16 -3.91
N ARG A 85 0.57 5.12 -3.35
CA ARG A 85 0.39 6.43 -3.97
C ARG A 85 1.74 7.15 -4.13
N ALA A 86 1.97 7.69 -5.32
CA ALA A 86 3.21 8.38 -5.68
C ALA A 86 3.16 9.91 -5.49
N LYS A 87 1.98 10.46 -5.21
CA LYS A 87 1.76 11.91 -5.07
C LYS A 87 1.28 12.26 -3.66
N PRO A 88 1.69 13.39 -3.08
CA PRO A 88 1.25 13.81 -1.76
C PRO A 88 -0.28 13.82 -1.63
N LEU A 89 -0.79 13.25 -0.55
CA LEU A 89 -2.21 13.27 -0.21
C LEU A 89 -2.36 13.75 1.23
N ARG A 90 -3.23 14.75 1.40
CA ARG A 90 -3.65 15.23 2.71
C ARG A 90 -5.05 14.72 3.02
N VAL A 91 -5.23 14.12 4.19
CA VAL A 91 -6.56 13.85 4.74
C VAL A 91 -7.20 15.21 5.04
N THR A 92 -8.17 15.61 4.23
CA THR A 92 -9.08 16.71 4.58
C THR A 92 -10.39 16.09 5.03
N GLU A 93 -10.97 16.61 6.11
CA GLU A 93 -12.23 16.12 6.70
C GLU A 93 -13.39 16.05 5.67
N THR A 94 -13.28 16.80 4.57
CA THR A 94 -14.29 16.90 3.50
C THR A 94 -14.23 15.82 2.41
N GLY A 95 -13.20 14.96 2.38
CA GLY A 95 -12.96 13.99 1.28
C GLY A 95 -13.46 12.55 1.49
N GLY A 96 -14.12 12.26 2.61
CA GLY A 96 -14.88 11.02 2.83
C GLY A 96 -14.14 9.69 2.63
N GLY A 97 -12.81 9.66 2.77
CA GLY A 97 -12.05 8.40 2.76
C GLY A 97 -12.18 7.56 1.47
N THR A 98 -12.49 8.19 0.33
CA THR A 98 -12.77 7.51 -0.95
C THR A 98 -11.63 7.53 -1.96
N VAL A 99 -10.52 8.21 -1.66
CA VAL A 99 -9.35 8.26 -2.55
C VAL A 99 -8.58 6.95 -2.43
N VAL A 100 -8.22 6.33 -3.55
CA VAL A 100 -7.36 5.13 -3.55
C VAL A 100 -5.93 5.54 -3.17
N ILE A 101 -5.34 4.81 -2.21
CA ILE A 101 -3.98 5.08 -1.72
C ILE A 101 -3.03 3.90 -1.91
N ALA A 102 -3.57 2.68 -2.06
CA ALA A 102 -2.78 1.49 -2.28
C ALA A 102 -3.62 0.37 -2.87
N CYS A 103 -2.96 -0.61 -3.48
CA CYS A 103 -3.58 -1.89 -3.85
C CYS A 103 -2.55 -3.00 -3.94
N ASP A 104 -2.99 -4.25 -4.05
CA ASP A 104 -2.08 -5.36 -4.39
C ASP A 104 -1.41 -5.12 -5.76
N LYS A 105 -0.13 -5.53 -5.91
CA LYS A 105 0.57 -5.55 -7.21
C LYS A 105 0.28 -6.78 -8.06
N THR A 106 -0.38 -7.77 -7.49
CA THR A 106 -0.63 -9.07 -8.09
C THR A 106 -2.13 -9.35 -8.12
N LEU A 107 -2.63 -9.79 -9.27
CA LEU A 107 -4.00 -10.28 -9.40
C LEU A 107 -4.15 -11.62 -8.67
N HIS A 108 -5.08 -11.69 -7.73
CA HIS A 108 -5.51 -12.95 -7.12
C HIS A 108 -6.39 -13.68 -8.13
N PRO A 109 -6.05 -14.90 -8.56
CA PRO A 109 -6.75 -15.55 -9.68
C PRO A 109 -8.16 -16.03 -9.33
N GLN A 110 -8.47 -16.22 -8.04
CA GLN A 110 -9.76 -16.79 -7.64
C GLN A 110 -10.13 -16.40 -6.20
N GLU A 111 -10.46 -15.13 -5.98
CA GLU A 111 -10.94 -14.62 -4.71
C GLU A 111 -12.31 -13.95 -4.89
N LEU A 112 -13.24 -14.18 -3.95
CA LEU A 112 -14.58 -13.58 -3.93
C LEU A 112 -15.37 -13.65 -5.27
N GLY A 113 -15.19 -14.73 -6.03
CA GLY A 113 -15.94 -14.98 -7.27
C GLY A 113 -15.26 -14.55 -8.56
N GLY A 114 -14.00 -14.10 -8.53
CA GLY A 114 -13.25 -13.78 -9.74
C GLY A 114 -11.78 -13.47 -9.51
N ALA A 115 -11.07 -13.10 -10.58
CA ALA A 115 -9.73 -12.55 -10.47
C ALA A 115 -9.80 -11.08 -10.05
N GLY A 116 -8.90 -10.60 -9.20
CA GLY A 116 -8.97 -9.22 -8.70
C GLY A 116 -7.84 -8.81 -7.75
N VAL A 117 -7.95 -7.62 -7.15
CA VAL A 117 -6.99 -7.07 -6.18
C VAL A 117 -7.70 -6.44 -4.99
N HIS A 118 -7.06 -6.45 -3.83
CA HIS A 118 -7.50 -5.61 -2.72
C HIS A 118 -7.02 -4.18 -2.94
N VAL A 119 -7.92 -3.22 -2.73
CA VAL A 119 -7.70 -1.78 -2.91
C VAL A 119 -8.00 -1.08 -1.60
N ALA A 120 -7.05 -0.29 -1.13
CA ALA A 120 -7.17 0.54 0.05
C ALA A 120 -7.51 1.97 -0.29
N TYR A 121 -8.34 2.57 0.56
CA TYR A 121 -8.80 3.93 0.43
C TYR A 121 -8.33 4.77 1.61
N SER A 122 -8.24 6.09 1.42
CA SER A 122 -7.74 7.06 2.39
C SER A 122 -8.53 7.15 3.69
N GLY A 123 -9.70 6.50 3.79
CA GLY A 123 -10.47 6.34 5.03
C GLY A 123 -10.25 5.02 5.76
N GLY A 124 -9.24 4.23 5.38
CA GLY A 124 -8.93 2.94 6.01
C GLY A 124 -9.77 1.76 5.52
N ARG A 125 -10.73 1.99 4.61
CA ARG A 125 -11.48 0.91 3.97
C ARG A 125 -10.57 0.15 3.00
N VAL A 126 -10.69 -1.16 3.00
CA VAL A 126 -10.15 -2.04 1.96
C VAL A 126 -11.31 -2.77 1.27
N LYS A 127 -11.30 -2.81 -0.06
CA LYS A 127 -12.30 -3.51 -0.88
C LYS A 127 -11.58 -4.37 -1.92
N PHE A 128 -12.07 -5.59 -2.16
CA PHE A 128 -11.66 -6.37 -3.31
C PHE A 128 -12.35 -5.84 -4.57
N LEU A 129 -11.58 -5.54 -5.62
CA LEU A 129 -12.08 -5.20 -6.95
C LEU A 129 -11.76 -6.33 -7.92
N THR A 130 -12.78 -6.80 -8.65
CA THR A 130 -12.58 -7.79 -9.71
C THR A 130 -11.89 -7.17 -10.93
N ALA A 131 -11.36 -8.01 -11.82
CA ALA A 131 -10.74 -7.58 -13.07
C ALA A 131 -11.65 -6.67 -13.90
N ASP A 132 -12.97 -6.94 -13.92
CA ASP A 132 -13.94 -6.10 -14.61
C ASP A 132 -14.10 -4.72 -13.95
N GLU A 133 -14.07 -4.66 -12.60
CA GLU A 133 -14.11 -3.39 -11.85
C GLU A 133 -12.83 -2.55 -12.00
N LEU A 134 -11.70 -3.17 -12.38
CA LEU A 134 -10.46 -2.44 -12.69
C LEU A 134 -10.55 -1.66 -14.02
N GLY A 135 -11.48 -2.04 -14.89
CA GLY A 135 -11.75 -1.36 -16.16
C GLY A 135 -10.65 -1.56 -17.22
N GLU A 136 -10.67 -0.70 -18.25
CA GLU A 136 -9.73 -0.79 -19.37
C GLU A 136 -8.27 -0.66 -18.90
N GLY A 137 -7.40 -1.49 -19.48
CA GLY A 137 -5.99 -1.59 -19.10
C GLY A 137 -5.72 -2.44 -17.85
N GLY A 138 -6.75 -3.02 -17.22
CA GLY A 138 -6.60 -3.92 -16.08
C GLY A 138 -5.86 -3.26 -14.90
N LEU A 139 -4.99 -4.02 -14.24
CA LEU A 139 -4.23 -3.52 -13.09
C LEU A 139 -3.33 -2.34 -13.47
N ASP A 140 -2.58 -2.40 -14.58
CA ASP A 140 -1.66 -1.31 -14.95
C ASP A 140 -2.41 -0.02 -15.30
N GLY A 141 -3.55 -0.14 -15.99
CA GLY A 141 -4.46 0.99 -16.22
C GLY A 141 -5.00 1.57 -14.91
N PHE A 142 -5.36 0.71 -13.96
CA PHE A 142 -5.81 1.12 -12.63
C PHE A 142 -4.72 1.87 -11.86
N LEU A 143 -3.49 1.34 -11.81
CA LEU A 143 -2.35 2.00 -11.13
C LEU A 143 -2.09 3.39 -11.71
N ALA A 144 -2.08 3.52 -13.04
CA ALA A 144 -1.84 4.80 -13.72
C ALA A 144 -2.94 5.83 -13.40
N ARG A 145 -4.22 5.44 -13.49
CA ARG A 145 -5.35 6.34 -13.21
C ARG A 145 -5.39 6.82 -11.76
N HIS A 146 -4.89 6.02 -10.83
CA HIS A 146 -4.87 6.33 -9.41
C HIS A 146 -3.50 6.78 -8.90
N GLU A 147 -2.53 7.03 -9.80
CA GLU A 147 -1.19 7.51 -9.46
C GLU A 147 -0.48 6.63 -8.41
N LEU A 148 -0.56 5.31 -8.62
CA LEU A 148 0.10 4.32 -7.78
C LEU A 148 1.38 3.81 -8.46
N THR A 149 2.46 3.69 -7.70
CA THR A 149 3.73 3.10 -8.12
C THR A 149 3.94 1.75 -7.45
N ARG A 150 4.76 0.88 -8.05
CA ARG A 150 5.06 -0.47 -7.58
C ARG A 150 6.25 -0.52 -6.61
#